data_AF-C4L282-F1
#
_entry.id   AF-C4L282-F1
#
_cell.length_a   1.000
_cell.length_b   1.000
_cell.length_c   1.000
_cell.angle_alpha   90.00
_cell.angle_beta   90.00
_cell.angle_gamma   90.00
#
_symmetry.space_group_name_H-M   'P 1'
#
loop_
_entity.id
_entity.type
_entity.pdbx_description
1 polymer ?
#
loop_
_entity_poly.entity_id
_entity_poly.type
_entity_poly.pdbx_seq_one_letter_code
_entity_poly.pdbx_strand_id
1 'polypeptide(L)'
;MDHRDPPFSEIGDFNQWGRFEIDVPHMGEQAKFQSAAALIRKHVPLRLGGFYIIASEEEILHSGSHDANLQKHLIHLLQQVLNGHIEDERLIQEQVWTVHYFTTP
;
A
#
# COMPACT_ATOMS: atom_id res chain seq x y z
N MET A 1 -23.22 5.84 13.68
CA MET A 1 -23.19 4.86 12.59
C MET A 1 -21.82 4.24 12.64
N ASP A 2 -21.72 3.02 13.17
CA ASP A 2 -20.48 2.27 13.27
C ASP A 2 -20.00 1.89 11.87
N HIS A 3 -18.92 2.52 11.41
CA HIS A 3 -18.10 1.95 10.34
C HIS A 3 -17.38 0.74 10.95
N ARG A 4 -18.05 -0.42 10.96
CA ARG A 4 -17.35 -1.69 11.13
C ARG A 4 -16.64 -1.94 9.81
N ASP A 5 -15.32 -1.87 9.84
CA ASP A 5 -14.50 -2.47 8.78
C ASP A 5 -15.01 -3.90 8.56
N PRO A 6 -15.29 -4.30 7.30
CA PRO A 6 -15.79 -5.64 7.03
C PRO A 6 -14.80 -6.66 7.59
N PRO A 7 -15.28 -7.76 8.19
CA PRO A 7 -14.38 -8.78 8.72
C PRO A 7 -13.53 -9.32 7.57
N PHE A 8 -12.21 -9.42 7.80
CA PHE A 8 -11.20 -9.87 6.83
C PHE A 8 -11.57 -11.15 6.06
N SER A 9 -12.48 -11.96 6.59
CA SER A 9 -13.09 -13.13 5.95
C SER A 9 -13.87 -12.85 4.65
N GLU A 10 -14.25 -11.60 4.35
CA GLU A 10 -14.93 -11.24 3.09
C GLU A 10 -13.98 -10.66 2.02
N ILE A 11 -12.69 -10.50 2.33
CA ILE A 11 -11.67 -9.86 1.47
C ILE A 11 -11.21 -10.79 0.32
N GLY A 12 -11.79 -11.99 0.21
CA GLY A 12 -11.53 -12.96 -0.84
C GLY A 12 -10.31 -13.85 -0.57
N ASP A 13 -10.08 -14.82 -1.45
CA ASP A 13 -8.93 -15.70 -1.36
C ASP A 13 -7.64 -14.90 -1.61
N PHE A 14 -6.78 -14.79 -0.58
CA PHE A 14 -5.48 -14.10 -0.66
C PHE A 14 -4.57 -14.65 -1.77
N ASN A 15 -4.81 -15.89 -2.24
CA ASN A 15 -4.09 -16.43 -3.41
C ASN A 15 -4.38 -15.66 -4.70
N GLN A 16 -5.46 -14.89 -4.76
CA GLN A 16 -5.84 -14.06 -5.91
C GLN A 16 -5.26 -12.64 -5.82
N TRP A 17 -4.67 -12.28 -4.69
CA TRP A 17 -4.07 -10.97 -4.46
C TRP A 17 -2.66 -10.93 -5.02
N GLY A 18 -2.31 -9.80 -5.64
CA GLY A 18 -0.92 -9.53 -5.96
C GLY A 18 -0.14 -9.20 -4.68
N ARG A 19 1.11 -9.65 -4.60
CA ARG A 19 2.02 -9.39 -3.47
C ARG A 19 3.38 -8.93 -4.00
N PHE A 20 3.93 -7.89 -3.39
CA PHE A 20 5.32 -7.47 -3.63
C PHE A 20 5.86 -6.68 -2.43
N GLU A 21 7.18 -6.62 -2.34
CA GLU A 21 7.89 -5.88 -1.29
C GLU A 21 8.44 -4.56 -1.85
N ILE A 22 8.49 -3.55 -0.99
CA ILE A 22 8.99 -2.21 -1.31
C ILE A 22 9.92 -1.74 -0.20
N ASP A 23 11.12 -1.30 -0.57
CA ASP A 23 11.97 -0.53 0.33
C ASP A 23 11.35 0.86 0.58
N VAL A 24 11.08 1.17 1.84
CA VAL A 24 10.36 2.39 2.24
C VAL A 24 11.28 3.61 2.07
N PRO A 25 10.87 4.63 1.28
CA PRO A 25 11.66 5.81 1.03
C PRO A 25 11.51 6.83 2.16
N HIS A 26 12.41 6.75 3.14
CA HIS A 26 12.44 7.72 4.24
C HIS A 26 12.90 9.10 3.76
N MET A 27 12.79 10.09 4.65
CA MET A 27 12.98 11.50 4.31
C MET A 27 14.32 11.76 3.59
N GLY A 28 14.22 12.32 2.37
CA GLY A 28 15.38 12.62 1.52
C GLY A 28 15.86 11.47 0.62
N GLU A 29 15.29 10.27 0.71
CA GLU A 29 15.67 9.10 -0.10
C GLU A 29 14.98 9.10 -1.49
N GLN A 30 15.13 10.18 -2.27
CA GLN A 30 14.43 10.37 -3.54
C GLN A 30 14.66 9.21 -4.55
N ALA A 31 15.87 8.65 -4.59
CA ALA A 31 16.19 7.52 -5.48
C ALA A 31 15.43 6.23 -5.09
N LYS A 32 15.27 5.99 -3.78
CA LYS A 32 14.48 4.87 -3.27
C LYS A 32 13.01 5.07 -3.60
N PHE A 33 12.50 6.30 -3.47
CA PHE A 33 11.13 6.64 -3.87
C PHE A 33 10.87 6.35 -5.36
N GLN A 34 11.79 6.72 -6.26
CA GLN A 34 11.61 6.42 -7.70
C GLN A 34 11.55 4.91 -7.97
N SER A 35 12.38 4.14 -7.28
CA SER A 35 12.42 2.68 -7.40
C SER A 35 11.14 2.04 -6.86
N ALA A 36 10.69 2.46 -5.67
CA ALA A 36 9.45 2.04 -5.04
C ALA A 36 8.22 2.36 -5.90
N ALA A 37 8.14 3.58 -6.45
CA ALA A 37 7.08 3.98 -7.36
C ALA A 37 7.10 3.17 -8.67
N ALA A 38 8.28 2.82 -9.19
CA ALA A 38 8.40 1.95 -10.36
C ALA A 38 7.92 0.52 -10.08
N LEU A 39 8.22 -0.03 -8.89
CA LEU A 39 7.70 -1.32 -8.44
C LEU A 39 6.17 -1.32 -8.38
N ILE A 40 5.57 -0.30 -7.76
CA ILE A 40 4.10 -0.17 -7.73
C ILE A 40 3.52 -0.15 -9.14
N ARG A 41 4.10 0.63 -10.07
CA ARG A 41 3.64 0.70 -11.47
C ARG A 41 3.76 -0.63 -12.21
N LYS A 42 4.77 -1.43 -11.87
CA LYS A 42 5.02 -2.75 -12.46
C LYS A 42 3.99 -3.78 -11.99
N HIS A 43 3.65 -3.76 -10.70
CA HIS A 43 2.77 -4.76 -10.09
C HIS A 43 1.30 -4.35 -10.15
N VAL A 44 0.97 -3.14 -9.70
CA VAL A 44 -0.41 -2.67 -9.55
C VAL A 44 -0.92 -2.11 -10.88
N PRO A 45 -1.96 -2.70 -11.49
CA PRO A 45 -2.52 -2.19 -12.74
C PRO A 45 -3.08 -0.77 -12.60
N LEU A 46 -3.04 -0.01 -13.69
CA LEU A 46 -3.66 1.31 -13.76
C LEU A 46 -5.20 1.19 -13.91
N ARG A 47 -5.87 0.79 -12.83
CA ARG A 47 -7.32 0.55 -12.80
C ARG A 47 -7.99 1.35 -11.68
N LEU A 48 -9.30 1.55 -11.81
CA LEU A 48 -10.14 2.14 -10.77
C LEU A 48 -10.60 1.03 -9.83
N GLY A 49 -10.70 1.35 -8.55
CA GLY A 49 -11.15 0.41 -7.53
C GLY A 49 -10.08 -0.60 -7.16
N GLY A 50 -9.86 -0.75 -5.88
CA GLY A 50 -9.07 -1.85 -5.36
C GLY A 50 -8.95 -1.82 -3.85
N PHE A 51 -8.56 -2.95 -3.31
CA PHE A 51 -8.26 -3.15 -1.91
C PHE A 51 -6.76 -3.36 -1.76
N TYR A 52 -6.22 -2.92 -0.62
CA TYR A 52 -4.82 -3.08 -0.33
C TYR A 52 -4.58 -3.29 1.15
N ILE A 53 -3.50 -3.99 1.44
CA ILE A 53 -2.94 -4.19 2.78
C ILE A 53 -1.44 -3.92 2.69
N ILE A 54 -0.94 -3.12 3.61
CA ILE A 54 0.48 -2.85 3.83
C ILE A 54 0.82 -3.50 5.17
N ALA A 55 1.77 -4.41 5.16
CA ALA A 55 2.21 -5.15 6.32
C ALA A 55 3.74 -5.09 6.48
N SER A 56 4.22 -5.26 7.70
CA SER A 56 5.60 -5.63 8.02
C SER A 56 5.73 -7.16 8.07
N GLU A 57 6.88 -7.67 8.51
CA GLU A 57 7.03 -9.10 8.80
C GLU A 57 6.14 -9.55 9.98
N GLU A 58 5.83 -8.64 10.90
CA GLU A 58 5.19 -8.97 12.18
C GLU A 58 3.69 -8.64 12.21
N GLU A 59 3.26 -7.59 11.52
CA GLU A 59 1.88 -7.10 11.62
C GLU A 59 1.35 -6.36 10.38
N ILE A 60 0.03 -6.17 10.36
CA ILE A 60 -0.61 -5.28 9.39
C ILE A 60 -0.46 -3.84 9.87
N LEU A 61 0.20 -3.02 9.05
CA LEU A 61 0.42 -1.60 9.34
C LEU A 61 -0.80 -0.79 8.92
N HIS A 62 -1.26 -0.98 7.68
CA HIS A 62 -2.31 -0.17 7.10
C HIS A 62 -3.12 -0.97 6.07
N SER A 63 -4.41 -0.69 5.94
CA SER A 63 -5.25 -1.35 4.95
C SER A 63 -6.44 -0.48 4.57
N GLY A 64 -6.99 -0.70 3.39
CA GLY A 64 -8.23 -0.05 2.99
C GLY A 64 -8.64 -0.36 1.56
N SER A 65 -9.67 0.34 1.11
CA SER A 65 -10.07 0.39 -0.29
C SER A 65 -9.80 1.77 -0.87
N HIS A 66 -9.62 1.83 -2.18
CA HIS A 66 -9.53 3.07 -2.91
C HIS A 66 -10.38 2.98 -4.19
N ASP A 67 -11.44 3.77 -4.26
CA ASP A 67 -12.40 3.72 -5.37
C ASP A 67 -11.84 4.27 -6.67
N ALA A 68 -10.85 5.16 -6.57
CA ALA A 68 -10.14 5.69 -7.72
C ALA A 68 -8.92 4.80 -8.05
N ASN A 69 -7.82 5.40 -8.48
CA ASN A 69 -6.68 4.65 -8.99
C ASN A 69 -5.78 4.15 -7.85
N LEU A 70 -5.85 2.85 -7.54
CA LEU A 70 -5.07 2.26 -6.45
C LEU A 70 -3.55 2.43 -6.64
N GLN A 71 -3.06 2.34 -7.88
CA GLN A 71 -1.64 2.56 -8.18
C GLN A 71 -1.19 3.97 -7.77
N LYS A 72 -1.99 5.01 -8.09
CA LYS A 72 -1.71 6.39 -7.69
C LYS A 72 -1.80 6.58 -6.17
N HIS A 73 -2.76 5.94 -5.53
CA HIS A 73 -2.93 5.99 -4.07
C HIS A 73 -1.70 5.45 -3.33
N LEU A 74 -1.22 4.26 -3.70
CA LEU A 74 -0.03 3.67 -3.07
C LEU A 74 1.23 4.52 -3.30
N ILE A 75 1.39 5.11 -4.49
CA ILE A 75 2.49 6.06 -4.76
C ILE A 75 2.35 7.32 -3.91
N HIS A 76 1.12 7.80 -3.69
CA HIS A 76 0.87 8.95 -2.83
C HIS A 76 1.24 8.68 -1.37
N LEU A 77 0.92 7.50 -0.84
CA LEU A 77 1.35 7.09 0.50
C LEU A 77 2.88 7.11 0.63
N LEU A 78 3.62 6.53 -0.33
CA LEU A 78 5.10 6.62 -0.34
C LEU A 78 5.60 8.07 -0.41
N GLN A 79 4.90 8.93 -1.13
CA GLN A 79 5.26 10.35 -1.23
C GLN A 79 5.04 11.08 0.11
N GLN A 80 4.01 10.72 0.86
CA GLN A 80 3.77 11.24 2.21
C GLN A 80 4.86 10.78 3.19
N VAL A 81 5.27 9.51 3.12
CA VAL A 81 6.42 8.98 3.90
C VAL A 81 7.69 9.75 3.57
N LEU A 82 8.02 9.90 2.29
CA LEU A 82 9.20 10.63 1.83
C LEU A 82 9.24 12.08 2.34
N ASN A 83 8.07 12.71 2.47
CA ASN A 83 7.95 14.08 2.94
C ASN A 83 7.80 14.19 4.46
N GLY A 84 7.66 13.08 5.19
CA GLY A 84 7.38 13.07 6.63
C GLY A 84 6.00 13.61 7.01
N HIS A 85 5.01 13.49 6.11
CA HIS A 85 3.64 14.02 6.29
C HIS A 85 2.57 12.92 6.36
N ILE A 86 2.96 11.68 6.69
CA ILE A 86 1.99 10.58 6.80
C ILE A 86 1.33 10.58 8.18
N GLU A 87 0.03 10.33 8.22
CA GLU A 87 -0.75 10.32 9.47
C GLU A 87 -0.51 9.04 10.30
N ASP A 88 -0.31 7.91 9.63
CA ASP A 88 -0.01 6.63 10.28
C ASP A 88 1.51 6.47 10.42
N GLU A 89 2.05 6.87 11.58
CA GLU A 89 3.49 6.84 11.86
C GLU A 89 4.10 5.43 11.74
N ARG A 90 3.31 4.36 11.89
CA ARG A 90 3.81 2.98 11.75
C ARG A 90 4.34 2.72 10.34
N LEU A 91 3.78 3.39 9.34
CA LEU A 91 4.25 3.29 7.95
C LEU A 91 5.66 3.86 7.77
N ILE A 92 6.08 4.86 8.56
CA ILE A 92 7.42 5.47 8.45
C ILE A 92 8.49 4.75 9.28
N GLN A 93 8.09 3.87 10.19
CA GLN A 93 9.01 3.15 11.08
C GLN A 93 9.60 1.91 10.43
N GLU A 94 8.93 1.40 9.40
CA GLU A 94 9.31 0.16 8.72
C GLU A 94 10.29 0.40 7.58
N GLN A 95 11.30 -0.46 7.48
CA GLN A 95 12.28 -0.41 6.38
C GLN A 95 11.71 -0.97 5.07
N VAL A 96 10.81 -1.95 5.20
CA VAL A 96 10.23 -2.68 4.08
C VAL A 96 8.73 -2.81 4.30
N TRP A 97 7.96 -2.54 3.25
CA TRP A 97 6.54 -2.83 3.21
C TRP A 97 6.29 -4.07 2.36
N THR A 98 5.51 -5.01 2.88
CA THR A 98 4.84 -6.01 2.08
C THR A 98 3.47 -5.47 1.65
N VAL A 99 3.31 -5.22 0.35
CA VAL A 99 2.04 -4.74 -0.22
C VAL A 99 1.28 -5.92 -0.82
N HIS A 100 0.10 -6.16 -0.26
CA HIS A 100 -0.92 -7.01 -0.87
C HIS A 100 -1.96 -6.12 -1.53
N TYR A 101 -2.38 -6.45 -2.75
CA TYR A 101 -3.41 -5.69 -3.45
C TYR A 101 -4.33 -6.59 -4.27
N PHE A 102 -5.56 -6.12 -4.41
CA PHE A 102 -6.56 -6.69 -5.30
C PHE A 102 -7.26 -5.56 -6.05
N THR A 103 -7.25 -5.63 -7.37
CA THR A 103 -8.00 -4.72 -8.24
C THR A 103 -9.08 -5.52 -8.94
N THR A 104 -10.29 -4.99 -9.02
CA THR A 104 -11.33 -5.65 -9.81
C THR A 104 -10.95 -5.72 -11.30
N PRO A 105 -11.33 -6.80 -12.00
CA PRO A 105 -11.10 -6.97 -13.44
C PRO A 105 -11.56 -5.80 -14.31
#